data_AF-A0A920E5C2-F1
#
_entry.id   AF-A0A920E5C2-F1
#
_cell.length_a   1.000
_cell.length_b   1.000
_cell.length_c   1.000
_cell.angle_alpha   90.00
_cell.angle_beta   90.00
_cell.angle_gamma   90.00
#
_symmetry.space_group_name_H-M   'P 1'
#
loop_
_entity.id
_entity.type
_entity.pdbx_description
1 polymer ?
#
loop_
_entity_poly.entity_id
_entity_poly.type
_entity_poly.pdbx_seq_one_letter_code
_entity_poly.pdbx_strand_id
1 'polypeptide(L)'
;MSKHGKVLVAMSGGIDSSVTAILLKEQGYEVIGLTMKTWDYESSGSKNKETGCCSLDSINDARNIAVDLGFHHNILDIRSEFGDYVIDYFTDEYMLGRTPNPCVLCNTHIKWEALLKRADKLGCEYIATGHYAKVNEIDDRFYVSKGKDINKDQSYALWGISQKNLSRTMFPLGNLEKDEIRNIATKSGYDNLVKKSESYEICFVPDNNYRNFLRKRVEDIDKKVGKGNFIDENGNVIGKHDGYPFYTIGQRKGLGIALGYPAYVTNIDMNKNEVTVGSFDELKRDGMYVNKLNFMKYKNISGKFNADTKIRYNDKGNPSIIEQVDDTIKVYFGNGVSAITPGQAAVFYEGDDVIGGGGLSQALIRIQKLKIKLLIMNKVSISILDCDFDNLEFEINRINESNSDYIHIDIMDGAFVESDTRNLFDLNKIQKFSKIPLDIHLMVNNPLSIIDQYAKRNPDFITIHFENNPDIKDCIELIKSHNISAGLAINPDTEISKLKPYLKDVDLILVMSVFPGKGGQKFINTTYNRIKELGVLKKENNFKISVDGGVNDTNSHDLIKFGSDILVSGSFLIKNSNLNKGIKSLLNT
;
A
#
# COMPACT_ATOMS: atom_id res chain seq x y z
N MET A 1 8.10 55.65 6.74
CA MET A 1 8.79 54.58 5.98
C MET A 1 8.62 53.27 6.74
N SER A 2 8.44 52.15 6.04
CA SER A 2 8.29 50.83 6.68
C SER A 2 9.50 50.51 7.57
N LYS A 3 9.27 49.83 8.69
CA LYS A 3 10.36 49.37 9.58
C LYS A 3 10.96 48.03 9.10
N HIS A 4 10.22 47.27 8.30
CA HIS A 4 10.55 45.87 7.99
C HIS A 4 10.41 45.51 6.50
N GLY A 5 10.32 46.50 5.60
CA GLY A 5 10.16 46.28 4.15
C GLY A 5 8.69 46.19 3.70
N LYS A 6 8.47 45.75 2.46
CA LYS A 6 7.15 45.72 1.80
C LYS A 6 6.68 44.27 1.57
N VAL A 7 5.41 43.99 1.88
CA VAL A 7 4.81 42.64 1.80
C VAL A 7 3.53 42.65 0.96
N LEU A 8 3.45 41.73 -0.01
CA LEU A 8 2.23 41.49 -0.77
C LEU A 8 1.38 40.42 -0.07
N VAL A 9 0.19 40.78 0.40
CA VAL A 9 -0.73 39.87 1.10
C VAL A 9 -1.78 39.35 0.13
N ALA A 10 -1.86 38.02 -0.03
CA ALA A 10 -2.92 37.38 -0.79
C ALA A 10 -4.23 37.39 0.03
N MET A 11 -5.22 38.16 -0.43
CA MET A 11 -6.48 38.41 0.25
C MET A 11 -7.65 37.72 -0.45
N SER A 12 -8.24 36.72 0.20
CA SER A 12 -9.40 35.97 -0.32
C SER A 12 -10.75 36.60 0.06
N GLY A 13 -10.75 37.66 0.88
CA GLY A 13 -11.97 38.19 1.51
C GLY A 13 -12.49 37.33 2.67
N GLY A 14 -11.72 36.34 3.11
CA GLY A 14 -11.98 35.58 4.32
C GLY A 14 -11.29 36.18 5.55
N ILE A 15 -11.71 35.72 6.73
CA ILE A 15 -11.13 36.16 8.01
C ILE A 15 -9.61 35.94 8.07
N ASP A 16 -9.11 34.81 7.57
CA ASP A 16 -7.72 34.39 7.72
C ASP A 16 -6.75 35.34 6.99
N SER A 17 -7.01 35.61 5.71
CA SER A 17 -6.19 36.56 4.94
C SER A 17 -6.31 38.00 5.43
N SER A 18 -7.44 38.34 6.04
CA SER A 18 -7.69 39.66 6.60
C SER A 18 -6.89 39.89 7.87
N VAL A 19 -6.93 38.94 8.81
CA VAL A 19 -6.11 38.95 10.02
C VAL A 19 -4.62 38.90 9.68
N THR A 20 -4.25 38.19 8.60
CA THR A 20 -2.88 38.23 8.09
C THR A 20 -2.42 39.64 7.73
N ALA A 21 -3.25 40.42 7.02
CA ALA A 21 -2.95 41.80 6.69
C ALA A 21 -2.88 42.71 7.92
N ILE A 22 -3.81 42.53 8.88
CA ILE A 22 -3.84 43.26 10.16
C ILE A 22 -2.52 43.04 10.92
N LEU A 23 -2.14 41.78 11.15
CA LEU A 23 -0.94 41.44 11.91
C LEU A 23 0.34 42.02 11.28
N LEU A 24 0.49 41.93 9.96
CA LEU A 24 1.66 42.48 9.27
C LEU A 24 1.70 44.01 9.34
N LYS A 25 0.55 44.68 9.25
CA LYS A 25 0.46 46.13 9.41
C LYS A 25 0.83 46.55 10.83
N GLU A 26 0.33 45.86 11.85
CA GLU A 26 0.66 46.11 13.27
C GLU A 26 2.14 45.87 13.57
N GLN A 27 2.74 44.85 12.94
CA GLN A 27 4.19 44.60 13.00
C GLN A 27 5.03 45.69 12.32
N GLY A 28 4.42 46.57 11.52
CA GLY A 28 5.10 47.72 10.91
C GLY A 28 5.59 47.51 9.48
N TYR A 29 5.11 46.48 8.78
CA TYR A 29 5.35 46.29 7.34
C TYR A 29 4.52 47.26 6.49
N GLU A 30 5.02 47.60 5.31
CA GLU A 30 4.20 48.20 4.25
C GLU A 30 3.42 47.09 3.54
N VAL A 31 2.13 46.99 3.84
CA VAL A 31 1.25 45.98 3.25
C VAL A 31 0.71 46.46 1.91
N ILE A 32 0.66 45.55 0.92
CA ILE A 32 -0.16 45.69 -0.28
C ILE A 32 -1.06 44.46 -0.38
N GLY A 33 -2.37 44.65 -0.52
CA GLY A 33 -3.32 43.56 -0.73
C GLY A 33 -3.43 43.15 -2.20
N LEU A 34 -3.61 41.86 -2.44
CA LEU A 34 -3.92 41.29 -3.76
C LEU A 34 -5.02 40.24 -3.66
N THR A 35 -6.10 40.40 -4.40
CA THR A 35 -7.10 39.33 -4.61
C THR A 35 -6.91 38.71 -5.99
N MET A 36 -6.87 37.37 -6.04
CA MET A 36 -6.77 36.63 -7.29
C MET A 36 -8.15 36.14 -7.73
N LYS A 37 -8.54 36.45 -8.96
CA LYS A 37 -9.76 35.90 -9.59
C LYS A 37 -9.38 34.65 -10.39
N THR A 38 -9.83 33.48 -9.93
CA THR A 38 -9.49 32.17 -10.52
C THR A 38 -10.64 31.54 -11.30
N TRP A 39 -11.89 31.92 -11.03
CA TRP A 39 -13.06 31.34 -11.69
C TRP A 39 -14.17 32.38 -11.86
N ASP A 40 -15.03 32.15 -12.86
CA ASP A 40 -16.19 33.00 -13.15
C ASP A 40 -17.49 32.19 -12.94
N TYR A 41 -18.16 32.44 -11.83
CA TYR A 41 -19.39 31.73 -11.48
C TYR A 41 -20.59 32.20 -12.30
N GLU A 42 -20.66 33.49 -12.63
CA GLU A 42 -21.79 34.11 -13.36
C GLU A 42 -21.96 33.50 -14.75
N SER A 43 -20.86 33.24 -15.45
CA SER A 43 -20.87 32.60 -16.79
C SER A 43 -21.14 31.08 -16.76
N SER A 44 -21.03 30.43 -15.60
CA SER A 44 -21.08 28.95 -15.47
C SER A 44 -22.45 28.37 -15.13
N GLY A 45 -23.48 29.23 -15.00
CA GLY A 45 -24.89 28.83 -14.90
C GLY A 45 -25.35 28.34 -13.52
N SER A 46 -24.55 28.51 -12.47
CA SER A 46 -24.96 28.20 -11.09
C SER A 46 -25.76 29.37 -10.50
N LYS A 47 -27.09 29.20 -10.38
CA LYS A 47 -28.00 30.23 -9.83
C LYS A 47 -28.06 30.27 -8.30
N ASN A 48 -27.53 29.26 -7.62
CA ASN A 48 -27.60 29.15 -6.16
C ASN A 48 -26.22 28.80 -5.60
N LYS A 49 -25.66 29.73 -4.81
CA LYS A 49 -24.34 29.68 -4.13
C LYS A 49 -23.12 29.82 -5.03
N GLU A 50 -22.59 31.05 -5.07
CA GLU A 50 -21.16 31.25 -5.32
C GLU A 50 -20.38 30.52 -4.22
N THR A 51 -19.63 29.49 -4.59
CA THR A 51 -18.75 28.75 -3.67
C THR A 51 -17.34 29.32 -3.80
N GLY A 52 -16.60 29.50 -2.71
CA GLY A 52 -15.18 29.90 -2.78
C GLY A 52 -14.87 31.41 -2.81
N CYS A 53 -13.57 31.72 -2.90
CA CYS A 53 -12.98 33.04 -2.66
C CYS A 53 -13.18 34.10 -3.77
N CYS A 54 -13.91 33.76 -4.84
CA CYS A 54 -14.03 34.59 -6.04
C CYS A 54 -15.37 35.34 -6.15
N SER A 55 -16.20 35.35 -5.10
CA SER A 55 -17.43 36.13 -5.09
C SER A 55 -17.14 37.64 -5.13
N LEU A 56 -18.05 38.41 -5.74
CA LEU A 56 -17.98 39.88 -5.72
C LEU A 56 -17.95 40.40 -4.28
N ASP A 57 -18.71 39.78 -3.38
CA ASP A 57 -18.71 40.11 -1.95
C ASP A 57 -17.34 39.91 -1.31
N SER A 58 -16.65 38.80 -1.60
CA SER A 58 -15.33 38.54 -1.02
C SER A 58 -14.25 39.49 -1.55
N ILE A 59 -14.35 39.90 -2.82
CA ILE A 59 -13.46 40.93 -3.38
C ILE A 59 -13.70 42.27 -2.70
N ASN A 60 -14.96 42.64 -2.45
CA ASN A 60 -15.32 43.88 -1.76
C ASN A 60 -14.89 43.85 -0.28
N ASP A 61 -15.05 42.72 0.42
CA ASP A 61 -14.56 42.55 1.80
C ASP A 61 -13.05 42.82 1.90
N ALA A 62 -12.26 42.23 0.99
CA ALA A 62 -10.82 42.45 0.95
C ALA A 62 -10.46 43.92 0.66
N ARG A 63 -11.21 44.58 -0.23
CA ARG A 63 -11.02 46.00 -0.55
C ARG A 63 -11.36 46.90 0.64
N ASN A 64 -12.47 46.65 1.33
CA ASN A 64 -12.90 47.46 2.47
C ASN A 64 -11.85 47.45 3.59
N ILE A 65 -11.31 46.27 3.89
CA ILE A 65 -10.24 46.11 4.90
C ILE A 65 -8.99 46.89 4.50
N ALA A 66 -8.65 46.90 3.21
CA ALA A 66 -7.52 47.67 2.70
C ALA A 66 -7.72 49.18 2.85
N VAL A 67 -8.94 49.67 2.62
CA VAL A 67 -9.31 51.08 2.83
C VAL A 67 -9.20 51.43 4.31
N ASP A 68 -9.81 50.63 5.19
CA ASP A 68 -9.84 50.87 6.64
C ASP A 68 -8.43 50.89 7.24
N LEU A 69 -7.54 50.01 6.79
CA LEU A 69 -6.16 49.89 7.28
C LEU A 69 -5.15 50.76 6.51
N GLY A 70 -5.63 51.54 5.53
CA GLY A 70 -4.84 52.49 4.76
C GLY A 70 -3.73 51.82 3.95
N PHE A 71 -4.08 50.83 3.13
CA PHE A 71 -3.16 50.21 2.16
C PHE A 71 -3.80 49.95 0.79
N HIS A 72 -2.97 49.79 -0.25
CA HIS A 72 -3.45 49.54 -1.60
C HIS A 72 -3.91 48.09 -1.79
N HIS A 73 -5.05 47.90 -2.46
CA HIS A 73 -5.56 46.59 -2.85
C HIS A 73 -5.67 46.48 -4.37
N ASN A 74 -5.15 45.39 -4.92
CA ASN A 74 -5.17 45.09 -6.34
C ASN A 74 -5.96 43.81 -6.63
N ILE A 75 -6.53 43.72 -7.82
CA ILE A 75 -7.12 42.49 -8.33
C ILE A 75 -6.22 41.96 -9.45
N LEU A 76 -5.90 40.67 -9.40
CA LEU A 76 -5.20 39.96 -10.46
C LEU A 76 -6.12 38.88 -11.04
N ASP A 77 -6.43 38.99 -12.32
CA ASP A 77 -7.16 37.95 -13.05
C ASP A 77 -6.18 36.88 -13.52
N ILE A 78 -6.39 35.64 -13.09
CA ILE A 78 -5.58 34.48 -13.46
C ILE A 78 -6.47 33.32 -13.96
N ARG A 79 -7.67 33.65 -14.48
CA ARG A 79 -8.63 32.64 -14.93
C ARG A 79 -8.09 31.76 -16.05
N SER A 80 -7.33 32.34 -17.00
CA SER A 80 -6.69 31.60 -18.09
C SER A 80 -5.68 30.57 -17.56
N GLU A 81 -4.71 31.04 -16.77
CA GLU A 81 -3.65 30.19 -16.22
C GLU A 81 -4.21 29.12 -15.27
N PHE A 82 -5.27 29.46 -14.54
CA PHE A 82 -5.97 28.52 -13.68
C PHE A 82 -6.73 27.46 -14.49
N GLY A 83 -7.45 27.86 -15.55
CA GLY A 83 -8.20 26.95 -16.41
C GLY A 83 -7.29 25.94 -17.10
N ASP A 84 -6.30 26.43 -17.85
CA ASP A 84 -5.41 25.62 -18.69
C ASP A 84 -4.58 24.62 -17.88
N TYR A 85 -4.29 24.93 -16.61
CA TYR A 85 -3.36 24.13 -15.81
C TYR A 85 -4.04 23.35 -14.69
N VAL A 86 -5.03 23.91 -14.01
CA VAL A 86 -5.68 23.26 -12.85
C VAL A 86 -6.92 22.48 -13.27
N ILE A 87 -7.77 23.08 -14.10
CA ILE A 87 -9.04 22.48 -14.49
C ILE A 87 -8.83 21.37 -15.51
N ASP A 88 -7.92 21.58 -16.46
CA ASP A 88 -7.60 20.57 -17.47
C ASP A 88 -6.93 19.36 -16.82
N TYR A 89 -5.91 19.57 -15.98
CA TYR A 89 -5.32 18.49 -15.17
C TYR A 89 -6.36 17.73 -14.33
N PHE A 90 -7.27 18.46 -13.68
CA PHE A 90 -8.34 17.85 -12.89
C PHE A 90 -9.21 16.95 -13.74
N THR A 91 -9.61 17.41 -14.92
CA THR A 91 -10.45 16.68 -15.85
C THR A 91 -9.72 15.44 -16.39
N ASP A 92 -8.48 15.61 -16.84
CA ASP A 92 -7.67 14.56 -17.45
C ASP A 92 -7.36 13.42 -16.46
N GLU A 93 -7.05 13.74 -15.20
CA GLU A 93 -6.79 12.70 -14.19
C GLU A 93 -8.03 11.83 -13.92
N TYR A 94 -9.23 12.42 -13.88
CA TYR A 94 -10.47 11.62 -13.80
C TYR A 94 -10.68 10.76 -15.04
N MET A 95 -10.36 11.28 -16.22
CA MET A 95 -10.37 10.53 -17.48
C MET A 95 -9.27 9.46 -17.56
N LEU A 96 -8.31 9.45 -16.64
CA LEU A 96 -7.33 8.38 -16.45
C LEU A 96 -7.69 7.43 -15.31
N GLY A 97 -8.89 7.57 -14.72
CA GLY A 97 -9.35 6.75 -13.60
C GLY A 97 -8.67 7.07 -12.27
N ARG A 98 -8.06 8.26 -12.18
CA ARG A 98 -7.35 8.77 -11.00
C ARG A 98 -8.17 9.83 -10.29
N THR A 99 -7.81 10.16 -9.06
CA THR A 99 -8.49 11.21 -8.29
C THR A 99 -7.50 12.32 -7.94
N PRO A 100 -7.54 13.46 -8.65
CA PRO A 100 -6.57 14.55 -8.49
C PRO A 100 -6.81 15.36 -7.21
N ASN A 101 -5.77 16.09 -6.77
CA ASN A 101 -5.87 17.16 -5.77
C ASN A 101 -5.55 18.52 -6.44
N PRO A 102 -6.55 19.29 -6.90
CA PRO A 102 -6.31 20.52 -7.65
C PRO A 102 -5.73 21.65 -6.78
N CYS A 103 -5.95 21.64 -5.47
CA CYS A 103 -5.46 22.69 -4.56
C CYS A 103 -3.94 22.68 -4.44
N VAL A 104 -3.33 21.49 -4.35
CA VAL A 104 -1.88 21.32 -4.34
C VAL A 104 -1.26 21.89 -5.62
N LEU A 105 -1.84 21.55 -6.78
CA LEU A 105 -1.34 22.01 -8.08
C LEU A 105 -1.47 23.53 -8.22
N CYS A 106 -2.62 24.08 -7.81
CA CYS A 106 -2.89 25.51 -7.81
C CYS A 106 -1.89 26.30 -6.95
N ASN A 107 -1.60 25.82 -5.73
CA ASN A 107 -0.61 26.46 -4.87
C ASN A 107 0.79 26.43 -5.51
N THR A 108 1.17 25.28 -6.05
CA THR A 108 2.52 25.03 -6.57
C THR A 108 2.82 25.83 -7.83
N HIS A 109 1.94 25.80 -8.82
CA HIS A 109 2.25 26.30 -10.16
C HIS A 109 1.59 27.63 -10.51
N ILE A 110 0.50 27.98 -9.83
CA ILE A 110 -0.30 29.16 -10.20
C ILE A 110 -0.14 30.26 -9.16
N LYS A 111 -0.58 30.03 -7.92
CA LYS A 111 -0.69 31.09 -6.92
C LYS A 111 0.66 31.68 -6.54
N TRP A 112 1.65 30.86 -6.16
CA TRP A 112 2.93 31.37 -5.67
C TRP A 112 3.74 32.06 -6.76
N GLU A 113 3.78 31.49 -7.96
CA GLU A 113 4.45 32.10 -9.12
C GLU A 113 3.80 33.44 -9.50
N ALA A 114 2.46 33.49 -9.57
CA ALA A 114 1.74 34.74 -9.88
C ALA A 114 1.94 35.79 -8.78
N LEU A 115 1.90 35.39 -7.51
CA LEU A 115 2.12 36.27 -6.36
C LEU A 115 3.53 36.87 -6.38
N LEU A 116 4.57 36.06 -6.59
CA LEU A 116 5.94 36.56 -6.60
C LEU A 116 6.24 37.45 -7.79
N LYS A 117 5.76 37.08 -8.99
CA LYS A 117 5.86 37.94 -10.17
C LYS A 117 5.17 39.29 -9.94
N ARG A 118 4.05 39.31 -9.21
CA ARG A 118 3.36 40.56 -8.84
C ARG A 118 4.08 41.32 -7.75
N ALA A 119 4.65 40.64 -6.76
CA ALA A 119 5.47 41.20 -5.70
C ALA A 119 6.67 41.95 -6.28
N ASP A 120 7.39 41.34 -7.23
CA ASP A 120 8.55 41.95 -7.91
C ASP A 120 8.16 43.26 -8.62
N LYS A 121 7.04 43.25 -9.36
CA LYS A 121 6.54 44.45 -10.04
C LYS A 121 6.13 45.59 -9.09
N LEU A 122 5.77 45.25 -7.86
CA LEU A 122 5.31 46.19 -6.84
C LEU A 122 6.42 46.57 -5.83
N GLY A 123 7.63 46.01 -6.01
CA GLY A 123 8.76 46.20 -5.10
C GLY A 123 8.53 45.58 -3.73
N CYS A 124 7.73 44.52 -3.63
CA CYS A 124 7.53 43.79 -2.38
C CYS A 124 8.67 42.79 -2.17
N GLU A 125 9.29 42.80 -0.99
CA GLU A 125 10.33 41.85 -0.60
C GLU A 125 9.74 40.47 -0.29
N TYR A 126 8.53 40.43 0.29
CA TYR A 126 7.88 39.19 0.71
C TYR A 126 6.45 39.07 0.16
N ILE A 127 5.94 37.84 0.18
CA ILE A 127 4.52 37.53 0.04
C ILE A 127 4.01 36.91 1.33
N ALA A 128 2.73 37.15 1.65
CA ALA A 128 2.08 36.53 2.80
C ALA A 128 0.71 35.99 2.44
N THR A 129 0.32 34.90 3.10
CA THR A 129 -0.99 34.28 2.93
C THR A 129 -1.56 33.85 4.27
N GLY A 130 -2.88 33.70 4.35
CA GLY A 130 -3.57 33.24 5.56
C GLY A 130 -3.53 31.72 5.76
N HIS A 131 -2.44 31.04 5.37
CA HIS A 131 -2.32 29.60 5.60
C HIS A 131 -1.90 29.28 7.03
N TYR A 132 -2.45 28.21 7.59
CA TYR A 132 -2.09 27.68 8.91
C TYR A 132 -0.90 26.74 8.79
N ALA A 133 0.28 27.32 8.63
CA ALA A 133 1.55 26.63 8.54
C ALA A 133 2.69 27.55 8.98
N LYS A 134 3.90 27.02 9.13
CA LYS A 134 5.10 27.79 9.44
C LYS A 134 6.12 27.61 8.32
N VAL A 135 6.92 28.63 8.06
CA VAL A 135 8.14 28.49 7.23
C VAL A 135 9.32 28.55 8.18
N ASN A 136 10.19 27.56 8.07
CA ASN A 136 11.44 27.46 8.80
C ASN A 136 12.60 27.34 7.81
N GLU A 137 13.81 27.55 8.30
CA GLU A 137 15.03 27.47 7.52
C GLU A 137 16.09 26.67 8.27
N ILE A 138 16.74 25.74 7.59
CA ILE A 138 17.89 24.99 8.09
C ILE A 138 18.86 24.74 6.93
N ASP A 139 20.16 24.96 7.15
CA ASP A 139 21.22 24.74 6.14
C ASP A 139 20.90 25.36 4.76
N ASP A 140 20.47 26.63 4.75
CA ASP A 140 20.06 27.39 3.55
C ASP A 140 18.88 26.77 2.77
N ARG A 141 18.08 25.93 3.43
CA ARG A 141 16.87 25.31 2.87
C ARG A 141 15.64 25.69 3.68
N PHE A 142 14.63 26.14 2.95
CA PHE A 142 13.34 26.49 3.51
C PHE A 142 12.40 25.29 3.52
N TYR A 143 11.64 25.14 4.60
CA TYR A 143 10.67 24.07 4.72
C TYR A 143 9.42 24.51 5.47
N VAL A 144 8.33 23.80 5.21
CA VAL A 144 7.04 24.06 5.85
C VAL A 144 6.90 23.16 7.06
N SER A 145 6.40 23.69 8.17
CA SER A 145 5.97 22.88 9.33
C SER A 145 4.49 23.07 9.61
N LYS A 146 3.89 22.13 10.35
CA LYS A 146 2.49 22.23 10.77
C LYS A 146 2.23 23.53 11.54
N GLY A 147 1.03 24.08 11.33
CA GLY A 147 0.52 25.18 12.15
C GLY A 147 0.28 24.74 13.59
N LYS A 148 0.23 25.70 14.52
CA LYS A 148 -0.11 25.47 15.95
C LYS A 148 -1.46 24.77 16.09
N ASP A 149 -2.46 25.21 15.31
CA ASP A 149 -3.78 24.58 15.26
C ASP A 149 -3.77 23.35 14.35
N ILE A 150 -3.65 22.16 14.96
CA ILE A 150 -3.59 20.89 14.22
C ILE A 150 -4.87 20.60 13.42
N ASN A 151 -6.02 21.11 13.85
CA ASN A 151 -7.30 20.90 13.16
C ASN A 151 -7.44 21.78 11.91
N LYS A 152 -6.64 22.84 11.84
CA LYS A 152 -6.61 23.78 10.71
C LYS A 152 -5.34 23.67 9.89
N ASP A 153 -4.34 22.88 10.31
CA ASP A 153 -3.07 22.66 9.61
C ASP A 153 -3.25 22.52 8.10
N GLN A 154 -2.50 23.35 7.35
CA GLN A 154 -2.53 23.35 5.89
C GLN A 154 -1.17 23.00 5.27
N SER A 155 -0.21 22.53 6.08
CA SER A 155 1.12 22.12 5.60
C SER A 155 1.05 21.13 4.43
N TYR A 156 0.06 20.23 4.44
CA TYR A 156 -0.18 19.28 3.35
C TYR A 156 -0.42 19.98 2.02
N ALA A 157 -1.13 21.10 1.96
CA ALA A 157 -1.43 21.77 0.69
C ALA A 157 -0.23 22.55 0.13
N LEU A 158 0.87 22.63 0.87
CA LEU A 158 2.00 23.50 0.62
C LEU A 158 3.28 22.73 0.23
N TRP A 159 3.26 21.39 0.24
CA TRP A 159 4.45 20.56 -0.02
C TRP A 159 5.12 20.79 -1.38
N GLY A 160 4.40 21.34 -2.38
CA GLY A 160 4.92 21.56 -3.72
C GLY A 160 5.62 22.91 -3.92
N ILE A 161 5.60 23.82 -2.93
CA ILE A 161 6.20 25.15 -3.08
C ILE A 161 7.72 25.02 -3.22
N SER A 162 8.28 25.73 -4.22
CA SER A 162 9.71 25.72 -4.50
C SER A 162 10.53 26.46 -3.43
N GLN A 163 11.82 26.14 -3.30
CA GLN A 163 12.74 26.82 -2.38
C GLN A 163 12.78 28.33 -2.60
N LYS A 164 12.88 28.77 -3.87
CA LYS A 164 12.82 30.17 -4.27
C LYS A 164 11.55 30.83 -3.72
N ASN A 165 10.41 30.15 -3.83
CA ASN A 165 9.13 30.71 -3.43
C ASN A 165 8.98 30.75 -1.91
N LEU A 166 9.42 29.70 -1.19
CA LEU A 166 9.41 29.66 0.26
C LEU A 166 10.31 30.73 0.90
N SER A 167 11.48 31.02 0.30
CA SER A 167 12.43 32.02 0.83
C SER A 167 11.83 33.42 1.01
N ARG A 168 10.72 33.72 0.32
CA ARG A 168 9.99 35.00 0.38
C ARG A 168 8.57 34.85 0.92
N THR A 169 8.19 33.69 1.43
CA THR A 169 6.83 33.41 1.90
C THR A 169 6.71 33.58 3.40
N MET A 170 5.65 34.25 3.84
CA MET A 170 5.28 34.39 5.24
C MET A 170 3.90 33.74 5.51
N PHE A 171 3.79 33.07 6.66
CA PHE A 171 2.53 32.54 7.20
C PHE A 171 2.25 33.10 8.60
N PRO A 172 1.73 34.34 8.72
CA PRO A 172 1.56 34.99 10.02
C PRO A 172 0.62 34.27 10.99
N LEU A 173 -0.27 33.41 10.47
CA LEU A 173 -1.23 32.65 11.28
C LEU A 173 -0.65 31.35 11.85
N GLY A 174 0.56 30.94 11.43
CA GLY A 174 1.14 29.63 11.78
C GLY A 174 1.27 29.35 13.28
N ASN A 175 1.36 30.40 14.11
CA ASN A 175 1.50 30.30 15.56
C ASN A 175 0.20 30.60 16.33
N LEU A 176 -0.94 30.67 15.64
CA LEU A 176 -2.23 31.01 16.22
C LEU A 176 -3.24 29.86 16.05
N GLU A 177 -4.15 29.77 17.00
CA GLU A 177 -5.36 28.97 16.91
C GLU A 177 -6.50 29.75 16.25
N LYS A 178 -7.47 29.03 15.65
CA LYS A 178 -8.59 29.69 14.96
C LYS A 178 -9.35 30.68 15.84
N ASP A 179 -9.51 30.37 17.13
CA ASP A 179 -10.21 31.24 18.06
C ASP A 179 -9.41 32.50 18.41
N GLU A 180 -8.07 32.42 18.44
CA GLU A 180 -7.20 33.61 18.56
C GLU A 180 -7.39 34.53 17.35
N ILE A 181 -7.49 33.97 16.15
CA ILE A 181 -7.73 34.70 14.89
C ILE A 181 -9.11 35.37 14.89
N ARG A 182 -10.15 34.67 15.35
CA ARG A 182 -11.49 35.26 15.54
C ARG A 182 -11.47 36.43 16.51
N ASN A 183 -10.76 36.28 17.63
CA ASN A 183 -10.62 37.34 18.62
C ASN A 183 -9.88 38.56 18.09
N ILE A 184 -8.83 38.38 17.28
CA ILE A 184 -8.11 39.49 16.62
C ILE A 184 -9.05 40.23 15.66
N ALA A 185 -9.82 39.50 14.83
CA ALA A 185 -10.77 40.10 13.91
C ALA A 185 -11.84 40.94 14.65
N THR A 186 -12.45 40.40 15.70
CA THR A 186 -13.44 41.11 16.54
C THR A 186 -12.83 42.35 17.21
N LYS A 187 -11.64 42.23 17.82
CA LYS A 187 -10.96 43.38 18.43
C LYS A 187 -10.61 44.48 17.43
N SER A 188 -10.43 44.11 16.17
CA SER A 188 -10.14 45.03 15.06
C SER A 188 -11.42 45.58 14.40
N GLY A 189 -12.61 45.24 14.91
CA GLY A 189 -13.90 45.74 14.41
C GLY A 189 -14.51 44.95 13.25
N TYR A 190 -14.00 43.75 12.92
CA TYR A 190 -14.43 42.95 11.77
C TYR A 190 -15.30 41.74 12.14
N ASP A 191 -16.33 41.95 12.98
CA ASP A 191 -17.25 40.89 13.44
C ASP A 191 -18.03 40.19 12.33
N ASN A 192 -18.28 40.89 11.23
CA ASN A 192 -18.92 40.34 10.04
C ASN A 192 -18.11 39.18 9.42
N LEU A 193 -16.78 39.28 9.43
CA LEU A 193 -15.90 38.22 8.90
C LEU A 193 -15.94 36.95 9.75
N VAL A 194 -16.14 37.10 11.06
CA VAL A 194 -16.23 35.96 12.02
C VAL A 194 -17.46 35.11 11.75
N LYS A 195 -18.56 35.73 11.31
CA LYS A 195 -19.84 35.05 11.01
C LYS A 195 -19.85 34.36 9.64
N LYS A 196 -18.87 34.61 8.78
CA LYS A 196 -18.80 34.07 7.41
C LYS A 196 -18.39 32.60 7.45
N SER A 197 -19.07 31.77 6.66
CA SER A 197 -18.73 30.35 6.55
C SER A 197 -17.40 30.16 5.81
N GLU A 198 -16.59 29.19 6.27
CA GLU A 198 -15.35 28.82 5.61
C GLU A 198 -15.63 28.04 4.31
N SER A 199 -14.75 28.22 3.33
CA SER A 199 -14.81 27.50 2.05
C SER A 199 -13.97 26.23 2.12
N TYR A 200 -14.62 25.08 2.24
CA TYR A 200 -13.97 23.76 2.26
C TYR A 200 -14.02 23.01 0.92
N GLU A 201 -14.74 23.55 -0.07
CA GLU A 201 -15.00 22.90 -1.36
C GLU A 201 -13.94 23.27 -2.42
N ILE A 202 -13.82 22.45 -3.47
CA ILE A 202 -12.98 22.76 -4.61
C ILE A 202 -13.52 24.02 -5.29
N CYS A 203 -12.69 25.05 -5.44
CA CYS A 203 -13.08 26.41 -5.80
C CYS A 203 -13.65 26.61 -7.22
N PHE A 204 -13.83 25.56 -8.01
CA PHE A 204 -14.44 25.63 -9.35
C PHE A 204 -15.45 24.50 -9.57
N VAL A 205 -15.68 23.64 -8.56
CA VAL A 205 -16.66 22.55 -8.63
C VAL A 205 -17.89 23.00 -7.84
N PRO A 206 -18.97 23.43 -8.51
CA PRO A 206 -20.17 23.87 -7.82
C PRO A 206 -20.86 22.72 -7.09
N ASP A 207 -21.49 23.04 -5.95
CA ASP A 207 -22.31 22.12 -5.13
C ASP A 207 -21.59 20.83 -4.70
N ASN A 208 -20.26 20.87 -4.66
CA ASN A 208 -19.40 19.70 -4.41
C ASN A 208 -19.72 18.50 -5.35
N ASN A 209 -20.19 18.78 -6.56
CA ASN A 209 -20.63 17.77 -7.53
C ASN A 209 -19.70 17.71 -8.75
N TYR A 210 -18.54 17.08 -8.55
CA TYR A 210 -17.55 16.93 -9.61
C TYR A 210 -18.07 16.10 -10.81
N ARG A 211 -19.03 15.18 -10.59
CA ARG A 211 -19.61 14.37 -11.67
C ARG A 211 -20.36 15.25 -12.68
N ASN A 212 -21.17 16.18 -12.18
CA ASN A 212 -21.86 17.15 -13.03
C ASN A 212 -20.86 18.12 -13.68
N PHE A 213 -19.81 18.50 -12.96
CA PHE A 213 -18.73 19.30 -13.54
C PHE A 213 -18.09 18.58 -14.75
N LEU A 214 -17.70 17.32 -14.59
CA LEU A 214 -17.13 16.50 -15.68
C LEU A 214 -18.09 16.38 -16.87
N ARG A 215 -19.39 16.16 -16.63
CA ARG A 215 -20.40 16.12 -17.71
C ARG A 215 -20.53 17.42 -18.49
N LYS A 216 -20.36 18.57 -17.83
CA LYS A 216 -20.37 19.88 -18.50
C LYS A 216 -19.07 20.13 -19.27
N ARG A 217 -17.93 19.64 -18.76
CA ARG A 217 -16.59 19.94 -19.31
C ARG A 217 -16.19 19.01 -20.45
N VAL A 218 -16.51 17.72 -20.33
CA VAL A 218 -16.14 16.69 -21.30
C VAL A 218 -17.35 16.40 -22.19
N GLU A 219 -17.27 16.86 -23.43
CA GLU A 219 -18.32 16.66 -24.42
C GLU A 219 -18.63 15.16 -24.60
N ASP A 220 -19.92 14.82 -24.50
CA ASP A 220 -20.45 13.47 -24.68
C ASP A 220 -19.77 12.40 -23.77
N ILE A 221 -19.31 12.76 -22.56
CA ILE A 221 -18.66 11.81 -21.63
C ILE A 221 -19.47 10.54 -21.38
N ASP A 222 -20.80 10.68 -21.22
CA ASP A 222 -21.69 9.53 -20.99
C ASP A 222 -21.74 8.58 -22.20
N LYS A 223 -21.47 9.07 -23.42
CA LYS A 223 -21.32 8.23 -24.63
C LYS A 223 -19.90 7.69 -24.79
N LYS A 224 -18.88 8.53 -24.55
CA LYS A 224 -17.45 8.18 -24.72
C LYS A 224 -17.02 7.06 -23.77
N VAL A 225 -17.43 7.16 -22.50
CA VAL A 225 -17.11 6.15 -21.48
C VAL A 225 -18.21 5.09 -21.45
N GLY A 226 -19.48 5.50 -21.46
CA GLY A 226 -20.60 4.59 -21.37
C GLY A 226 -20.70 3.87 -20.03
N LYS A 227 -21.71 3.01 -19.91
CA LYS A 227 -21.93 2.20 -18.71
C LYS A 227 -20.88 1.10 -18.59
N GLY A 228 -20.28 0.99 -17.41
CA GLY A 228 -19.30 -0.03 -17.05
C GLY A 228 -19.84 -1.08 -16.08
N ASN A 229 -18.98 -1.97 -15.63
CA ASN A 229 -19.32 -3.03 -14.67
C ASN A 229 -18.74 -2.75 -13.29
N PHE A 230 -19.56 -2.92 -12.25
CA PHE A 230 -19.03 -3.19 -10.93
C PHE A 230 -18.63 -4.66 -10.87
N ILE A 231 -17.40 -4.93 -10.44
CA ILE A 231 -16.88 -6.29 -10.25
C ILE A 231 -16.49 -6.52 -8.78
N ASP A 232 -16.55 -7.76 -8.33
CA ASP A 232 -15.93 -8.17 -7.07
C ASP A 232 -14.43 -8.44 -7.25
N GLU A 233 -13.74 -8.80 -6.17
CA GLU A 233 -12.31 -9.14 -6.19
C GLU A 233 -11.95 -10.38 -7.01
N ASN A 234 -12.93 -11.23 -7.33
CA ASN A 234 -12.78 -12.42 -8.16
C ASN A 234 -13.05 -12.13 -9.64
N GLY A 235 -13.46 -10.90 -9.98
CA GLY A 235 -13.84 -10.49 -11.33
C GLY A 235 -15.28 -10.81 -11.70
N ASN A 236 -16.13 -11.24 -10.75
CA ASN A 236 -17.54 -11.46 -11.02
C ASN A 236 -18.26 -10.11 -11.15
N VAL A 237 -19.08 -9.97 -12.19
CA VAL A 237 -19.91 -8.77 -12.37
C VAL A 237 -21.05 -8.78 -11.34
N ILE A 238 -21.11 -7.73 -10.53
CA ILE A 238 -22.09 -7.57 -9.44
C ILE A 238 -23.01 -6.36 -9.62
N GLY A 239 -22.82 -5.60 -10.70
CA GLY A 239 -23.69 -4.48 -11.05
C GLY A 239 -23.17 -3.68 -12.25
N LYS A 240 -23.89 -2.61 -12.59
CA LYS A 240 -23.52 -1.65 -13.64
C LYS A 240 -23.33 -0.27 -13.01
N HIS A 241 -22.45 0.53 -13.62
CA HIS A 241 -22.25 1.94 -13.25
C HIS A 241 -22.29 2.86 -14.47
N ASP A 242 -22.34 4.17 -14.25
CA ASP A 242 -22.48 5.18 -15.31
C ASP A 242 -21.13 5.57 -15.98
N GLY A 243 -20.08 4.78 -15.75
CA GLY A 243 -18.72 5.04 -16.24
C GLY A 243 -17.69 5.28 -15.13
N TYR A 244 -16.47 4.79 -15.31
CA TYR A 244 -15.44 4.78 -14.27
C TYR A 244 -15.00 6.17 -13.72
N PRO A 245 -15.00 7.30 -14.48
CA PRO A 245 -14.53 8.59 -13.98
C PRO A 245 -15.38 9.16 -12.83
N PHE A 246 -16.58 8.62 -12.62
CA PHE A 246 -17.52 9.07 -11.59
C PHE A 246 -17.32 8.38 -10.23
N TYR A 247 -16.23 7.62 -10.09
CA TYR A 247 -15.91 6.85 -8.90
C TYR A 247 -14.49 7.15 -8.42
N THR A 248 -14.29 7.05 -7.11
CA THR A 248 -13.00 7.29 -6.44
C THR A 248 -12.69 6.13 -5.50
N ILE A 249 -11.43 5.71 -5.43
CA ILE A 249 -11.00 4.66 -4.50
C ILE A 249 -11.35 5.07 -3.05
N GLY A 250 -11.92 4.12 -2.29
CA GLY A 250 -12.46 4.34 -0.94
C GLY A 250 -13.87 4.94 -0.91
N GLN A 251 -14.50 5.24 -2.05
CA GLN A 251 -15.88 5.70 -2.10
C GLN A 251 -16.84 4.59 -1.63
N ARG A 252 -17.70 4.93 -0.65
CA ARG A 252 -18.77 4.05 -0.15
C ARG A 252 -20.16 4.43 -0.65
N LYS A 253 -20.47 5.73 -0.69
CA LYS A 253 -21.81 6.23 -1.05
C LYS A 253 -21.97 6.37 -2.57
N GLY A 254 -23.21 6.34 -3.05
CA GLY A 254 -23.51 6.60 -4.46
C GLY A 254 -23.01 5.51 -5.43
N LEU A 255 -22.89 4.26 -4.96
CA LEU A 255 -22.59 3.10 -5.79
C LEU A 255 -23.85 2.51 -6.45
N GLY A 256 -25.02 2.65 -5.84
CA GLY A 256 -26.29 2.18 -6.43
C GLY A 256 -26.46 0.65 -6.46
N ILE A 257 -25.62 -0.10 -5.75
CA ILE A 257 -25.66 -1.56 -5.64
C ILE A 257 -25.88 -1.98 -4.18
N ALA A 258 -26.59 -3.09 -3.97
CA ALA A 258 -26.86 -3.66 -2.65
C ALA A 258 -26.15 -5.03 -2.52
N LEU A 259 -25.08 -5.09 -1.72
CA LEU A 259 -24.27 -6.30 -1.54
C LEU A 259 -24.48 -6.99 -0.17
N GLY A 260 -25.40 -6.48 0.66
CA GLY A 260 -25.63 -7.02 2.02
C GLY A 260 -24.56 -6.65 3.06
N TYR A 261 -23.49 -5.95 2.66
CA TYR A 261 -22.45 -5.42 3.54
C TYR A 261 -21.96 -4.03 3.05
N PRO A 262 -21.27 -3.23 3.90
CA PRO A 262 -20.69 -1.97 3.46
C PRO A 262 -19.59 -2.19 2.40
N ALA A 263 -19.86 -1.75 1.18
CA ALA A 263 -18.93 -1.88 0.05
C ALA A 263 -18.20 -0.57 -0.27
N TYR A 264 -16.96 -0.69 -0.71
CA TYR A 264 -16.08 0.42 -1.05
C TYR A 264 -15.43 0.17 -2.41
N VAL A 265 -15.18 1.22 -3.19
CA VAL A 265 -14.38 1.10 -4.42
C VAL A 265 -12.94 0.78 -4.07
N THR A 266 -12.43 -0.39 -4.47
CA THR A 266 -11.08 -0.86 -4.14
C THR A 266 -10.09 -0.72 -5.30
N ASN A 267 -10.59 -0.65 -6.54
CA ASN A 267 -9.79 -0.44 -7.74
C ASN A 267 -10.65 0.15 -8.88
N ILE A 268 -10.00 0.84 -9.81
CA ILE A 268 -10.61 1.37 -11.03
C ILE A 268 -9.74 0.94 -12.21
N ASP A 269 -10.34 0.27 -13.19
CA ASP A 269 -9.68 -0.11 -14.45
C ASP A 269 -10.32 0.66 -15.61
N MET A 270 -9.62 1.69 -16.08
CA MET A 270 -10.09 2.54 -17.18
C MET A 270 -10.21 1.80 -18.51
N ASN A 271 -9.35 0.80 -18.76
CA ASN A 271 -9.29 0.12 -20.05
C ASN A 271 -10.48 -0.82 -20.25
N LYS A 272 -10.96 -1.41 -19.14
CA LYS A 272 -12.13 -2.29 -19.13
C LYS A 272 -13.43 -1.58 -18.78
N ASN A 273 -13.36 -0.31 -18.36
CA ASN A 273 -14.48 0.41 -17.74
C ASN A 273 -15.08 -0.41 -16.58
N GLU A 274 -14.20 -0.89 -15.69
CA GLU A 274 -14.56 -1.71 -14.54
C GLU A 274 -14.19 -0.99 -13.24
N VAL A 275 -15.10 -1.07 -12.27
CA VAL A 275 -14.89 -0.57 -10.90
C VAL A 275 -14.98 -1.75 -9.95
N THR A 276 -13.86 -2.11 -9.34
CA THR A 276 -13.84 -3.17 -8.32
C THR A 276 -14.38 -2.62 -7.01
N VAL A 277 -15.32 -3.35 -6.40
CA VAL A 277 -15.86 -3.02 -5.08
C VAL A 277 -15.66 -4.17 -4.11
N GLY A 278 -15.45 -3.84 -2.86
CA GLY A 278 -15.02 -4.80 -1.85
C GLY A 278 -15.22 -4.33 -0.42
N SER A 279 -14.75 -5.13 0.53
CA SER A 279 -14.79 -4.78 1.95
C SER A 279 -13.80 -3.65 2.31
N PHE A 280 -13.94 -3.08 3.51
CA PHE A 280 -12.99 -2.07 3.98
C PHE A 280 -11.57 -2.61 4.13
N ASP A 281 -11.40 -3.89 4.50
CA ASP A 281 -10.08 -4.50 4.65
C ASP A 281 -9.36 -4.70 3.31
N GLU A 282 -10.12 -4.90 2.23
CA GLU A 282 -9.59 -4.99 0.87
C GLU A 282 -9.09 -3.64 0.33
N LEU A 283 -9.36 -2.52 1.00
CA LEU A 283 -8.76 -1.22 0.68
C LEU A 283 -7.31 -1.09 1.17
N LYS A 284 -6.87 -1.96 2.09
CA LYS A 284 -5.54 -1.85 2.71
C LYS A 284 -4.45 -2.19 1.70
N ARG A 285 -3.39 -1.37 1.71
CA ARG A 285 -2.21 -1.48 0.86
C ARG A 285 -0.97 -1.27 1.72
N ASP A 286 0.10 -2.02 1.47
CA ASP A 286 1.30 -2.00 2.33
C ASP A 286 2.30 -0.90 1.93
N GLY A 287 2.00 -0.11 0.90
CA GLY A 287 2.89 0.94 0.45
C GLY A 287 2.42 1.60 -0.84
N MET A 288 3.27 2.45 -1.40
CA MET A 288 3.01 3.16 -2.66
C MET A 288 4.30 3.65 -3.31
N TYR A 289 4.20 4.01 -4.59
CA TYR A 289 5.21 4.75 -5.33
C TYR A 289 4.76 6.20 -5.52
N VAL A 290 5.66 7.12 -5.19
CA VAL A 290 5.42 8.56 -5.28
C VAL A 290 6.44 9.16 -6.25
N ASN A 291 5.98 9.96 -7.21
CA ASN A 291 6.79 10.62 -8.23
C ASN A 291 6.57 12.15 -8.21
N LYS A 292 7.14 12.88 -9.19
CA LYS A 292 7.04 14.36 -9.25
C LYS A 292 7.42 15.00 -7.91
N LEU A 293 8.58 14.59 -7.40
CA LEU A 293 9.02 14.87 -6.05
C LEU A 293 9.38 16.35 -5.88
N ASN A 294 9.03 16.90 -4.72
CA ASN A 294 9.57 18.17 -4.23
C ASN A 294 10.05 17.98 -2.80
N PHE A 295 11.35 18.18 -2.56
CA PHE A 295 11.95 18.09 -1.24
C PHE A 295 12.17 19.48 -0.64
N MET A 296 11.90 19.59 0.66
CA MET A 296 11.98 20.83 1.41
C MET A 296 13.18 20.82 2.35
N LYS A 297 13.01 20.30 3.57
CA LYS A 297 14.02 20.30 4.63
C LYS A 297 15.35 19.68 4.19
N TYR A 298 15.29 18.60 3.41
CA TYR A 298 16.46 17.96 2.82
C TYR A 298 16.49 18.15 1.31
N LYS A 299 17.67 17.99 0.69
CA LYS A 299 17.81 18.01 -0.77
C LYS A 299 17.28 16.73 -1.42
N ASN A 300 17.50 15.60 -0.75
CA ASN A 300 17.07 14.27 -1.14
C ASN A 300 16.92 13.40 0.12
N ILE A 301 16.40 12.18 -0.03
CA ILE A 301 16.38 11.18 1.04
C ILE A 301 17.46 10.15 0.74
N SER A 302 18.40 9.98 1.67
CA SER A 302 19.47 9.00 1.56
C SER A 302 19.13 7.73 2.35
N GLY A 303 19.14 6.58 1.67
CA GLY A 303 18.80 5.31 2.28
C GLY A 303 17.34 5.24 2.74
N LYS A 304 17.09 4.46 3.80
CA LYS A 304 15.77 4.33 4.42
C LYS A 304 15.57 5.40 5.49
N PHE A 305 14.42 6.06 5.46
CA PHE A 305 14.07 7.12 6.38
C PHE A 305 12.71 6.85 7.03
N ASN A 306 12.60 7.05 8.34
CA ASN A 306 11.34 6.92 9.07
C ASN A 306 10.57 8.24 8.96
N ALA A 307 9.37 8.21 8.40
CA ALA A 307 8.52 9.39 8.24
C ALA A 307 7.07 9.09 8.60
N ASP A 308 6.32 10.13 8.94
CA ASP A 308 4.86 10.08 8.91
C ASP A 308 4.38 10.52 7.53
N THR A 309 3.69 9.63 6.81
CA THR A 309 3.19 9.93 5.47
C THR A 309 1.68 10.19 5.49
N LYS A 310 1.27 11.37 5.00
CA LYS A 310 -0.14 11.67 4.69
C LYS A 310 -0.41 11.33 3.22
N ILE A 311 -1.48 10.56 2.96
CA ILE A 311 -1.90 10.15 1.60
C ILE A 311 -3.09 10.95 1.04
N ARG A 312 -3.62 11.87 1.85
CA ARG A 312 -4.70 12.81 1.52
C ARG A 312 -4.73 13.93 2.55
N TYR A 313 -5.40 15.04 2.24
CA TYR A 313 -5.40 16.26 3.06
C TYR A 313 -5.82 16.02 4.53
N ASN A 314 -6.97 15.37 4.74
CA ASN A 314 -7.51 15.07 6.09
C ASN A 314 -6.91 13.80 6.72
N ASP A 315 -5.83 13.27 6.16
CA ASP A 315 -5.12 12.14 6.77
C ASP A 315 -4.39 12.62 8.04
N LYS A 316 -4.45 11.81 9.10
CA LYS A 316 -3.70 12.08 10.33
C LYS A 316 -2.20 11.85 10.14
N GLY A 317 -1.82 11.14 9.07
CA GLY A 317 -0.47 10.68 8.84
C GLY A 317 -0.31 9.25 9.35
N ASN A 318 0.48 8.45 8.63
CA ASN A 318 0.70 7.05 8.93
C ASN A 318 2.21 6.80 9.05
N PRO A 319 2.67 6.14 10.12
CA PRO A 319 4.07 5.76 10.26
C PRO A 319 4.52 4.93 9.05
N SER A 320 5.66 5.29 8.49
CA SER A 320 6.15 4.75 7.24
C SER A 320 7.67 4.75 7.15
N ILE A 321 8.20 3.85 6.32
CA ILE A 321 9.59 3.89 5.88
C ILE A 321 9.58 4.35 4.42
N ILE A 322 10.30 5.42 4.13
CA ILE A 322 10.49 5.93 2.77
C ILE A 322 11.92 5.68 2.29
N GLU A 323 12.07 5.37 1.01
CA GLU A 323 13.35 5.16 0.35
C GLU A 323 13.31 5.81 -1.04
N GLN A 324 14.28 6.67 -1.33
CA GLN A 324 14.42 7.26 -2.65
C GLN A 324 15.19 6.33 -3.59
N VAL A 325 14.60 6.09 -4.76
CA VAL A 325 15.24 5.40 -5.88
C VAL A 325 15.01 6.29 -7.11
N ASP A 326 16.08 6.95 -7.56
CA ASP A 326 16.06 7.97 -8.61
C ASP A 326 15.01 9.06 -8.32
N ASP A 327 14.07 9.28 -9.25
CA ASP A 327 13.00 10.27 -9.15
C ASP A 327 11.72 9.73 -8.48
N THR A 328 11.81 8.59 -7.79
CA THR A 328 10.69 7.92 -7.13
C THR A 328 10.97 7.68 -5.65
N ILE A 329 10.00 7.98 -4.79
CA ILE A 329 9.98 7.51 -3.41
C ILE A 329 9.15 6.22 -3.33
N LYS A 330 9.75 5.17 -2.77
CA LYS A 330 9.03 3.97 -2.30
C LYS A 330 8.61 4.21 -0.87
N VAL A 331 7.32 4.07 -0.58
CA VAL A 331 6.77 4.20 0.77
C VAL A 331 6.29 2.83 1.22
N TYR A 332 6.68 2.43 2.42
CA TYR A 332 6.23 1.20 3.08
C TYR A 332 5.51 1.51 4.38
N PHE A 333 4.30 0.96 4.53
CA PHE A 333 3.45 1.07 5.71
C PHE A 333 3.41 -0.28 6.43
N GLY A 334 3.95 -0.35 7.65
CA GLY A 334 4.03 -1.62 8.40
C GLY A 334 2.67 -2.28 8.67
N ASN A 335 1.63 -1.49 8.93
CA ASN A 335 0.28 -1.98 9.28
C ASN A 335 -0.74 -1.90 8.12
N GLY A 336 -0.30 -1.49 6.94
CA GLY A 336 -1.14 -1.21 5.77
C GLY A 336 -2.05 0.03 5.95
N VAL A 337 -2.28 0.77 4.87
CA VAL A 337 -3.13 1.98 4.86
C VAL A 337 -4.28 1.79 3.88
N SER A 338 -5.49 2.17 4.29
CA SER A 338 -6.69 2.03 3.47
C SER A 338 -6.86 3.18 2.47
N ALA A 339 -7.25 2.83 1.24
CA ALA A 339 -7.63 3.76 0.17
C ALA A 339 -6.49 4.68 -0.31
N ILE A 340 -5.30 4.09 -0.50
CA ILE A 340 -4.22 4.70 -1.27
C ILE A 340 -4.71 4.92 -2.71
N THR A 341 -4.83 6.18 -3.12
CA THR A 341 -5.54 6.57 -4.35
C THR A 341 -4.61 7.29 -5.33
N PRO A 342 -4.26 6.69 -6.49
CA PRO A 342 -3.48 7.36 -7.52
C PRO A 342 -4.09 8.71 -7.96
N GLY A 343 -3.23 9.69 -8.21
CA GLY A 343 -3.60 11.08 -8.51
C GLY A 343 -3.66 12.00 -7.30
N GLN A 344 -3.75 11.46 -6.07
CA GLN A 344 -3.57 12.25 -4.84
C GLN A 344 -2.10 12.63 -4.65
N ALA A 345 -1.84 13.51 -3.68
CA ALA A 345 -0.48 13.76 -3.22
C ALA A 345 -0.12 12.85 -2.05
N ALA A 346 1.17 12.57 -1.91
CA ALA A 346 1.75 12.00 -0.71
C ALA A 346 2.71 13.02 -0.10
N VAL A 347 2.59 13.28 1.20
CA VAL A 347 3.42 14.26 1.91
C VAL A 347 4.09 13.57 3.09
N PHE A 348 5.40 13.75 3.19
CA PHE A 348 6.26 13.11 4.16
C PHE A 348 6.63 14.11 5.26
N TYR A 349 6.51 13.66 6.51
CA TYR A 349 6.79 14.47 7.69
C TYR A 349 7.87 13.84 8.57
N GLU A 350 8.75 14.67 9.11
CA GLU A 350 9.59 14.37 10.26
C GLU A 350 9.04 15.18 11.45
N GLY A 351 8.26 14.51 12.31
CA GLY A 351 7.49 15.19 13.35
C GLY A 351 6.44 16.14 12.74
N ASP A 352 6.67 17.45 12.89
CA ASP A 352 5.81 18.50 12.32
C ASP A 352 6.38 19.10 11.03
N ASP A 353 7.58 18.73 10.63
CA ASP A 353 8.28 19.31 9.49
C ASP A 353 7.99 18.53 8.21
N VAL A 354 7.54 19.24 7.17
CA VAL A 354 7.43 18.67 5.82
C VAL A 354 8.83 18.50 5.26
N ILE A 355 9.25 17.25 5.07
CA ILE A 355 10.54 16.94 4.44
C ILE A 355 10.42 16.87 2.92
N GLY A 356 9.22 16.58 2.41
CA GLY A 356 8.91 16.62 0.98
C GLY A 356 7.54 16.02 0.66
N GLY A 357 7.24 15.91 -0.62
CA GLY A 357 6.06 15.24 -1.13
C GLY A 357 6.14 14.94 -2.61
N GLY A 358 5.06 14.37 -3.16
CA GLY A 358 4.96 14.06 -4.58
C GLY A 358 3.57 13.60 -5.00
N GLY A 359 3.41 13.33 -6.30
CA GLY A 359 2.23 12.70 -6.87
C GLY A 359 2.21 11.20 -6.59
N LEU A 360 1.11 10.72 -6.01
CA LEU A 360 0.86 9.30 -5.79
C LEU A 360 0.59 8.64 -7.14
N SER A 361 1.53 7.81 -7.59
CA SER A 361 1.49 7.21 -8.93
C SER A 361 0.83 5.84 -8.93
N GLN A 362 1.15 5.01 -7.92
CA GLN A 362 0.69 3.64 -7.83
C GLN A 362 0.68 3.18 -6.36
N ALA A 363 -0.36 2.45 -5.96
CA ALA A 363 -0.37 1.76 -4.68
C ALA A 363 0.38 0.42 -4.77
N LEU A 364 1.21 0.09 -3.80
CA LEU A 364 1.75 -1.25 -3.65
C LEU A 364 0.62 -2.17 -3.20
N ILE A 365 0.43 -3.27 -3.93
CA ILE A 365 -0.49 -4.32 -3.53
C ILE A 365 -0.06 -4.80 -2.14
N ARG A 366 -1.02 -4.97 -1.24
CA ARG A 366 -0.78 -5.56 0.07
C ARG A 366 -0.04 -6.88 -0.11
N ILE A 367 1.14 -7.00 0.48
CA ILE A 367 1.98 -8.21 0.46
C ILE A 367 1.23 -9.38 1.08
N GLN A 368 0.19 -9.18 1.91
CA GLN A 368 -0.72 -10.28 2.24
C GLN A 368 -1.29 -10.97 0.98
N LYS A 369 -1.63 -10.26 -0.11
CA LYS A 369 -2.09 -10.88 -1.37
C LYS A 369 -0.98 -11.17 -2.38
N LEU A 370 0.12 -10.41 -2.41
CA LEU A 370 1.27 -10.74 -3.28
C LEU A 370 2.13 -11.90 -2.73
N LYS A 371 2.26 -12.06 -1.42
CA LYS A 371 2.76 -13.33 -0.84
C LYS A 371 1.72 -14.43 -0.99
N ILE A 372 0.41 -14.19 -0.97
CA ILE A 372 -0.55 -15.27 -1.26
C ILE A 372 -0.52 -15.70 -2.74
N LYS A 373 -0.15 -14.83 -3.70
CA LYS A 373 -0.11 -15.19 -5.13
C LYS A 373 1.28 -15.58 -5.65
N LEU A 374 2.37 -15.11 -5.03
CA LEU A 374 3.76 -15.46 -5.38
C LEU A 374 4.42 -16.41 -4.36
N LEU A 375 3.84 -16.58 -3.17
CA LEU A 375 4.33 -17.47 -2.09
C LEU A 375 3.36 -18.64 -1.81
N ILE A 376 2.25 -18.75 -2.55
CA ILE A 376 1.47 -19.99 -2.69
C ILE A 376 1.66 -20.50 -4.13
N MET A 377 2.90 -20.81 -4.48
CA MET A 377 3.05 -22.05 -5.23
C MET A 377 3.21 -23.11 -4.16
N ASN A 378 2.27 -24.06 -4.13
CA ASN A 378 2.49 -25.30 -3.42
C ASN A 378 3.82 -25.87 -3.88
N LYS A 379 4.66 -26.22 -2.93
CA LYS A 379 5.97 -26.75 -3.23
C LYS A 379 5.85 -28.21 -3.64
N VAL A 380 6.72 -28.66 -4.53
CA VAL A 380 6.77 -30.07 -4.91
C VAL A 380 8.08 -30.68 -4.43
N SER A 381 7.97 -31.74 -3.63
CA SER A 381 9.08 -32.56 -3.18
C SER A 381 9.05 -33.88 -3.95
N ILE A 382 10.13 -34.23 -4.66
CA ILE A 382 10.19 -35.47 -5.42
C ILE A 382 10.76 -36.58 -4.53
N SER A 383 9.97 -37.62 -4.25
CA SER A 383 10.50 -38.82 -3.57
C SER A 383 11.31 -39.67 -4.53
N ILE A 384 12.54 -39.98 -4.15
CA ILE A 384 13.48 -40.76 -4.97
C ILE A 384 13.38 -42.26 -4.73
N LEU A 385 12.42 -42.72 -3.93
CA LEU A 385 12.24 -44.15 -3.63
C LEU A 385 11.96 -45.00 -4.89
N ASP A 386 11.38 -44.38 -5.92
CA ASP A 386 11.05 -45.03 -7.20
C ASP A 386 12.08 -44.77 -8.32
N CYS A 387 13.23 -44.14 -8.02
CA CYS A 387 14.28 -43.84 -9.00
C CYS A 387 15.05 -45.09 -9.47
N ASP A 388 15.66 -44.99 -10.65
CA ASP A 388 16.65 -45.97 -11.12
C ASP A 388 17.99 -45.77 -10.38
N PHE A 389 18.22 -46.58 -9.35
CA PHE A 389 19.40 -46.48 -8.49
C PHE A 389 20.70 -46.87 -9.20
N ASP A 390 20.64 -47.71 -10.23
CA ASP A 390 21.80 -48.04 -11.06
C ASP A 390 22.27 -46.82 -11.87
N ASN A 391 21.38 -45.81 -12.02
CA ASN A 391 21.65 -44.55 -12.72
C ASN A 391 21.29 -43.31 -11.87
N LEU A 392 21.61 -43.35 -10.57
CA LEU A 392 21.25 -42.31 -9.60
C LEU A 392 21.73 -40.91 -10.00
N GLU A 393 22.91 -40.76 -10.60
CA GLU A 393 23.41 -39.45 -11.06
C GLU A 393 22.53 -38.84 -12.16
N PHE A 394 22.06 -39.66 -13.09
CA PHE A 394 21.12 -39.22 -14.13
C PHE A 394 19.79 -38.79 -13.53
N GLU A 395 19.23 -39.56 -12.59
CA GLU A 395 17.97 -39.24 -11.91
C GLU A 395 18.07 -37.93 -11.11
N ILE A 396 19.14 -37.74 -10.34
CA ILE A 396 19.37 -36.49 -9.60
C ILE A 396 19.55 -35.29 -10.54
N ASN A 397 20.26 -35.46 -11.65
CA ASN A 397 20.39 -34.40 -12.66
C ASN A 397 19.04 -34.06 -13.32
N ARG A 398 18.21 -35.07 -13.61
CA ARG A 398 16.86 -34.85 -14.13
C ARG A 398 16.01 -34.04 -13.16
N ILE A 399 16.11 -34.34 -11.87
CA ILE A 399 15.42 -33.60 -10.80
C ILE A 399 15.96 -32.17 -10.67
N ASN A 400 17.29 -31.97 -10.72
CA ASN A 400 17.93 -30.66 -10.68
C ASN A 400 17.48 -29.73 -11.83
N GLU A 401 17.15 -30.29 -12.99
CA GLU A 401 16.65 -29.55 -14.16
C GLU A 401 15.12 -29.32 -14.13
N SER A 402 14.46 -29.86 -13.12
CA SER A 402 13.02 -29.68 -12.91
C SER A 402 12.70 -28.51 -11.97
N ASN A 403 11.44 -28.10 -11.96
CA ASN A 403 10.92 -27.06 -11.07
C ASN A 403 10.57 -27.60 -9.67
N SER A 404 11.15 -28.73 -9.24
CA SER A 404 10.94 -29.27 -7.89
C SER A 404 11.65 -28.41 -6.85
N ASP A 405 11.02 -28.24 -5.69
CA ASP A 405 11.57 -27.49 -4.57
C ASP A 405 12.51 -28.33 -3.70
N TYR A 406 12.31 -29.64 -3.64
CA TYR A 406 13.00 -30.53 -2.71
C TYR A 406 13.22 -31.93 -3.32
N ILE A 407 14.26 -32.62 -2.83
CA ILE A 407 14.43 -34.07 -2.96
C ILE A 407 14.01 -34.71 -1.65
N HIS A 408 12.93 -35.49 -1.67
CA HIS A 408 12.44 -36.25 -0.52
C HIS A 408 13.17 -37.60 -0.44
N ILE A 409 13.73 -37.92 0.73
CA ILE A 409 14.50 -39.15 0.96
C ILE A 409 13.91 -39.90 2.15
N ASP A 410 13.27 -41.03 1.87
CA ASP A 410 12.65 -41.92 2.86
C ASP A 410 13.67 -42.90 3.45
N ILE A 411 14.17 -42.62 4.65
CA ILE A 411 15.10 -43.49 5.38
C ILE A 411 14.30 -44.45 6.28
N MET A 412 14.40 -45.74 5.98
CA MET A 412 13.70 -46.82 6.66
C MET A 412 14.72 -47.80 7.27
N ASP A 413 14.50 -48.27 8.51
CA ASP A 413 15.48 -49.08 9.24
C ASP A 413 15.15 -50.58 9.34
N GLY A 414 14.06 -51.04 8.71
CA GLY A 414 13.58 -52.41 8.82
C GLY A 414 12.90 -52.75 10.18
N ALA A 415 12.94 -51.85 11.15
CA ALA A 415 12.40 -52.06 12.50
C ALA A 415 11.12 -51.25 12.75
N PHE A 416 11.06 -50.01 12.29
CA PHE A 416 9.85 -49.18 12.32
C PHE A 416 8.88 -49.53 11.19
N VAL A 417 9.42 -49.84 10.02
CA VAL A 417 8.70 -50.39 8.86
C VAL A 417 9.46 -51.61 8.33
N GLU A 418 8.79 -52.55 7.65
CA GLU A 418 9.42 -53.80 7.16
C GLU A 418 10.58 -53.57 6.17
N SER A 419 10.58 -52.45 5.45
CA SER A 419 11.58 -52.10 4.44
C SER A 419 12.82 -51.45 5.07
N ASP A 420 14.02 -51.68 4.50
CA ASP A 420 15.26 -51.01 4.90
C ASP A 420 15.89 -50.29 3.69
N THR A 421 16.04 -48.98 3.79
CA THR A 421 16.58 -48.13 2.72
C THR A 421 17.92 -47.48 3.09
N ARG A 422 18.49 -47.77 4.27
CA ARG A 422 19.73 -47.13 4.75
C ARG A 422 20.92 -47.35 3.83
N ASN A 423 20.95 -48.50 3.15
CA ASN A 423 21.99 -48.86 2.19
C ASN A 423 21.53 -48.69 0.73
N LEU A 424 20.28 -48.27 0.50
CA LEU A 424 19.72 -48.08 -0.84
C LEU A 424 20.23 -46.77 -1.47
N PHE A 425 20.39 -45.72 -0.66
CA PHE A 425 20.79 -44.40 -1.13
C PHE A 425 22.26 -44.11 -0.82
N ASP A 426 23.06 -43.78 -1.85
CA ASP A 426 24.36 -43.16 -1.63
C ASP A 426 24.18 -41.67 -1.30
N LEU A 427 23.93 -41.37 -0.02
CA LEU A 427 23.68 -40.01 0.47
C LEU A 427 24.87 -39.07 0.24
N ASN A 428 26.11 -39.59 0.16
CA ASN A 428 27.26 -38.76 -0.19
C ASN A 428 27.16 -38.29 -1.64
N LYS A 429 26.79 -39.19 -2.56
CA LYS A 429 26.56 -38.82 -3.96
C LYS A 429 25.37 -37.88 -4.11
N ILE A 430 24.24 -38.17 -3.46
CA ILE A 430 23.05 -37.30 -3.54
C ILE A 430 23.39 -35.89 -3.05
N GLN A 431 24.04 -35.75 -1.89
CA GLN A 431 24.48 -34.46 -1.37
C GLN A 431 25.44 -33.74 -2.33
N LYS A 432 26.34 -34.47 -2.98
CA LYS A 432 27.32 -33.90 -3.93
C LYS A 432 26.68 -33.41 -5.23
N PHE A 433 25.69 -34.14 -5.75
CA PHE A 433 25.09 -33.87 -7.05
C PHE A 433 23.83 -32.99 -6.97
N SER A 434 23.14 -32.96 -5.83
CA SER A 434 21.93 -32.16 -5.68
C SER A 434 22.24 -30.67 -5.72
N LYS A 435 21.50 -29.93 -6.55
CA LYS A 435 21.48 -28.46 -6.61
C LYS A 435 20.25 -27.89 -5.92
N ILE A 436 19.30 -28.74 -5.55
CA ILE A 436 18.09 -28.37 -4.82
C ILE A 436 18.14 -28.92 -3.38
N PRO A 437 17.44 -28.29 -2.43
CA PRO A 437 17.49 -28.70 -1.03
C PRO A 437 16.98 -30.13 -0.78
N LEU A 438 17.53 -30.77 0.26
CA LEU A 438 17.13 -32.12 0.68
C LEU A 438 16.07 -32.07 1.79
N ASP A 439 15.12 -32.99 1.73
CA ASP A 439 14.07 -33.24 2.71
C ASP A 439 14.20 -34.70 3.19
N ILE A 440 14.77 -34.91 4.38
CA ILE A 440 15.05 -36.25 4.92
C ILE A 440 13.91 -36.67 5.83
N HIS A 441 13.29 -37.79 5.50
CA HIS A 441 12.20 -38.38 6.26
C HIS A 441 12.66 -39.67 6.95
N LEU A 442 12.66 -39.67 8.28
CA LEU A 442 13.14 -40.78 9.11
C LEU A 442 11.98 -41.66 9.59
N MET A 443 11.77 -42.78 8.90
CA MET A 443 10.88 -43.87 9.28
C MET A 443 11.65 -44.93 10.08
N VAL A 444 12.07 -44.56 11.30
CA VAL A 444 13.01 -45.35 12.12
C VAL A 444 12.56 -45.45 13.58
N ASN A 445 12.98 -46.51 14.27
CA ASN A 445 12.51 -46.79 15.63
C ASN A 445 13.19 -45.93 16.72
N ASN A 446 14.44 -45.52 16.49
CA ASN A 446 15.20 -44.67 17.43
C ASN A 446 15.84 -43.46 16.70
N PRO A 447 15.03 -42.45 16.30
CA PRO A 447 15.51 -41.33 15.51
C PRO A 447 16.57 -40.51 16.24
N LEU A 448 16.46 -40.35 17.56
CA LEU A 448 17.39 -39.55 18.36
C LEU A 448 18.86 -40.00 18.17
N SER A 449 19.08 -41.31 18.10
CA SER A 449 20.42 -41.89 17.95
C SER A 449 21.07 -41.69 16.57
N ILE A 450 20.29 -41.29 15.56
CA ILE A 450 20.75 -41.19 14.17
C ILE A 450 20.63 -39.80 13.56
N ILE A 451 19.93 -38.84 14.18
CA ILE A 451 19.76 -37.47 13.64
C ILE A 451 21.10 -36.84 13.25
N ASP A 452 22.13 -36.94 14.10
CA ASP A 452 23.47 -36.39 13.81
C ASP A 452 24.11 -36.97 12.54
N GLN A 453 23.82 -38.23 12.21
CA GLN A 453 24.33 -38.87 11.00
C GLN A 453 23.76 -38.20 9.74
N TYR A 454 22.47 -37.87 9.76
CA TYR A 454 21.78 -37.26 8.61
C TYR A 454 21.91 -35.73 8.60
N ALA A 455 22.04 -35.08 9.75
CA ALA A 455 22.28 -33.64 9.85
C ALA A 455 23.58 -33.20 9.17
N LYS A 456 24.62 -34.06 9.15
CA LYS A 456 25.87 -33.84 8.38
C LYS A 456 25.64 -33.65 6.88
N ARG A 457 24.46 -34.01 6.37
CA ARG A 457 24.07 -33.80 4.98
C ARG A 457 23.53 -32.40 4.69
N ASN A 458 23.36 -31.59 5.73
CA ASN A 458 22.80 -30.24 5.67
C ASN A 458 21.46 -30.18 4.89
N PRO A 459 20.47 -31.03 5.23
CA PRO A 459 19.14 -30.93 4.63
C PRO A 459 18.40 -29.68 5.12
N ASP A 460 17.39 -29.24 4.37
CA ASP A 460 16.48 -28.18 4.81
C ASP A 460 15.52 -28.69 5.90
N PHE A 461 15.09 -29.94 5.76
CA PHE A 461 14.20 -30.61 6.71
C PHE A 461 14.75 -31.96 7.16
N ILE A 462 14.61 -32.25 8.46
CA ILE A 462 14.59 -33.61 8.98
C ILE A 462 13.22 -33.82 9.62
N THR A 463 12.50 -34.81 9.13
CA THR A 463 11.16 -35.17 9.61
C THR A 463 11.21 -36.52 10.32
N ILE A 464 10.77 -36.57 11.58
CA ILE A 464 10.68 -37.80 12.37
C ILE A 464 9.23 -38.23 12.54
N HIS A 465 8.97 -39.51 12.73
CA HIS A 465 7.62 -39.98 13.06
C HIS A 465 7.23 -39.68 14.51
N PHE A 466 5.96 -39.31 14.69
CA PHE A 466 5.30 -39.23 16.01
C PHE A 466 5.12 -40.62 16.63
N GLU A 467 4.88 -41.64 15.81
CA GLU A 467 4.60 -42.98 16.27
C GLU A 467 5.86 -43.66 16.81
N ASN A 468 5.70 -44.42 17.89
CA ASN A 468 6.76 -45.20 18.53
C ASN A 468 8.02 -44.40 18.91
N ASN A 469 7.86 -43.10 19.15
CA ASN A 469 8.94 -42.20 19.52
C ASN A 469 8.67 -41.55 20.89
N PRO A 470 9.31 -42.01 21.98
CA PRO A 470 9.16 -41.40 23.30
C PRO A 470 9.90 -40.06 23.43
N ASP A 471 10.87 -39.79 22.55
CA ASP A 471 11.85 -38.70 22.67
C ASP A 471 11.61 -37.56 21.66
N ILE A 472 10.34 -37.28 21.33
CA ILE A 472 9.97 -36.33 20.26
C ILE A 472 10.57 -34.94 20.49
N LYS A 473 10.52 -34.41 21.73
CA LYS A 473 11.05 -33.07 22.04
C LYS A 473 12.57 -33.02 21.86
N ASP A 474 13.27 -34.02 22.40
CA ASP A 474 14.72 -34.10 22.30
C ASP A 474 15.16 -34.23 20.83
N CYS A 475 14.41 -34.98 20.02
CA CYS A 475 14.64 -35.04 18.58
C CYS A 475 14.45 -33.68 17.89
N ILE A 476 13.36 -32.95 18.20
CA ILE A 476 13.09 -31.63 17.63
C ILE A 476 14.20 -30.64 18.01
N GLU A 477 14.60 -30.61 19.28
CA GLU A 477 15.68 -29.76 19.79
C GLU A 477 17.01 -30.10 19.13
N LEU A 478 17.33 -31.39 18.99
CA LEU A 478 18.55 -31.84 18.34
C LEU A 478 18.59 -31.44 16.86
N ILE A 479 17.50 -31.64 16.10
CA ILE A 479 17.42 -31.20 14.70
C ILE A 479 17.65 -29.69 14.60
N LYS A 480 16.97 -28.90 15.45
CA LYS A 480 17.10 -27.45 15.46
C LYS A 480 18.50 -26.97 15.87
N SER A 481 19.21 -27.71 16.73
CA SER A 481 20.59 -27.39 17.11
C SER A 481 21.56 -27.41 15.93
N HIS A 482 21.23 -28.14 14.86
CA HIS A 482 21.97 -28.17 13.59
C HIS A 482 21.54 -27.07 12.60
N ASN A 483 20.67 -26.14 13.00
CA ASN A 483 20.01 -25.14 12.12
C ASN A 483 19.17 -25.75 10.99
N ILE A 484 18.60 -26.93 11.22
CA ILE A 484 17.72 -27.62 10.28
C ILE A 484 16.26 -27.43 10.72
N SER A 485 15.32 -27.34 9.76
CA SER A 485 13.89 -27.27 10.09
C SER A 485 13.38 -28.62 10.58
N ALA A 486 12.69 -28.64 11.73
CA ALA A 486 12.22 -29.86 12.36
C ALA A 486 10.80 -30.22 11.88
N GLY A 487 10.66 -31.43 11.33
CA GLY A 487 9.38 -31.99 10.91
C GLY A 487 8.87 -33.10 11.82
N LEU A 488 7.55 -33.21 11.94
CA LEU A 488 6.86 -34.31 12.62
C LEU A 488 5.87 -34.99 11.67
N ALA A 489 6.16 -36.24 11.32
CA ALA A 489 5.31 -37.10 10.51
C ALA A 489 4.24 -37.80 11.34
N ILE A 490 3.07 -38.01 10.75
CA ILE A 490 1.97 -38.75 11.36
C ILE A 490 1.38 -39.79 10.42
N ASN A 491 1.11 -40.97 10.96
CA ASN A 491 0.40 -42.04 10.28
C ASN A 491 -1.06 -41.67 10.00
N PRO A 492 -1.72 -42.36 9.04
CA PRO A 492 -3.11 -42.08 8.67
C PRO A 492 -4.13 -42.11 9.84
N ASP A 493 -3.87 -42.96 10.83
CA ASP A 493 -4.72 -43.22 12.00
C ASP A 493 -4.33 -42.42 13.26
N THR A 494 -3.22 -41.68 13.24
CA THR A 494 -2.78 -40.88 14.38
C THR A 494 -3.71 -39.70 14.62
N GLU A 495 -4.15 -39.54 15.87
CA GLU A 495 -5.06 -38.47 16.26
C GLU A 495 -4.33 -37.11 16.32
N ILE A 496 -4.78 -36.13 15.54
CA ILE A 496 -4.13 -34.81 15.42
C ILE A 496 -4.10 -34.06 16.76
N SER A 497 -5.10 -34.27 17.62
CA SER A 497 -5.18 -33.66 18.95
C SER A 497 -3.93 -33.93 19.82
N LYS A 498 -3.25 -35.07 19.60
CA LYS A 498 -2.04 -35.49 20.32
C LYS A 498 -0.80 -34.69 19.94
N LEU A 499 -0.84 -33.98 18.81
CA LEU A 499 0.30 -33.17 18.34
C LEU A 499 0.41 -31.82 19.04
N LYS A 500 -0.67 -31.35 19.68
CA LYS A 500 -0.75 -30.02 20.34
C LYS A 500 0.48 -29.65 21.19
N PRO A 501 1.10 -30.56 21.96
CA PRO A 501 2.29 -30.23 22.76
C PRO A 501 3.53 -29.83 21.95
N TYR A 502 3.58 -30.14 20.66
CA TYR A 502 4.77 -29.99 19.81
C TYR A 502 4.60 -28.94 18.69
N LEU A 503 3.37 -28.48 18.42
CA LEU A 503 3.05 -27.65 17.24
C LEU A 503 3.79 -26.30 17.20
N LYS A 504 4.23 -25.77 18.35
CA LYS A 504 5.01 -24.53 18.42
C LYS A 504 6.48 -24.73 18.10
N ASP A 505 6.95 -25.96 18.25
CA ASP A 505 8.36 -26.32 18.19
C ASP A 505 8.73 -26.96 16.85
N VAL A 506 7.76 -27.32 16.01
CA VAL A 506 7.96 -27.89 14.67
C VAL A 506 7.74 -26.87 13.57
N ASP A 507 8.46 -27.04 12.47
CA ASP A 507 8.38 -26.20 11.27
C ASP A 507 7.54 -26.87 10.17
N LEU A 508 7.33 -28.18 10.27
CA LEU A 508 6.60 -29.02 9.30
C LEU A 508 5.79 -30.11 10.00
N ILE A 509 4.54 -30.32 9.59
CA ILE A 509 3.76 -31.53 9.86
C ILE A 509 3.63 -32.30 8.55
N LEU A 510 4.16 -33.52 8.51
CA LEU A 510 4.06 -34.41 7.35
C LEU A 510 2.90 -35.40 7.57
N VAL A 511 1.87 -35.30 6.73
CA VAL A 511 0.71 -36.19 6.79
C VAL A 511 0.92 -37.35 5.83
N MET A 512 1.08 -38.55 6.39
CA MET A 512 1.09 -39.77 5.58
C MET A 512 -0.33 -40.04 5.07
N SER A 513 -0.51 -40.05 3.75
CA SER A 513 -1.76 -40.43 3.07
C SER A 513 -1.84 -41.90 2.66
N VAL A 514 -0.83 -42.68 3.03
CA VAL A 514 -0.77 -44.14 3.03
C VAL A 514 0.00 -44.58 4.27
N PHE A 515 -0.05 -45.85 4.67
CA PHE A 515 0.83 -46.31 5.76
C PHE A 515 2.29 -46.34 5.30
N PRO A 516 3.25 -45.94 6.14
CA PRO A 516 4.66 -45.89 5.76
C PRO A 516 5.22 -47.28 5.42
N GLY A 517 6.29 -47.32 4.61
CA GLY A 517 7.08 -48.54 4.36
C GLY A 517 6.89 -49.23 3.01
N LYS A 518 5.87 -48.89 2.20
CA LYS A 518 5.69 -49.45 0.83
C LYS A 518 5.25 -48.38 -0.18
N GLY A 519 5.98 -48.27 -1.29
CA GLY A 519 5.62 -47.40 -2.42
C GLY A 519 4.40 -47.88 -3.20
N GLY A 520 3.74 -46.98 -3.94
CA GLY A 520 2.64 -47.33 -4.86
C GLY A 520 1.27 -47.65 -4.23
N GLN A 521 1.11 -47.40 -2.94
CA GLN A 521 -0.18 -47.57 -2.25
C GLN A 521 -1.23 -46.55 -2.69
N LYS A 522 -2.52 -46.88 -2.54
CA LYS A 522 -3.63 -45.99 -2.89
C LYS A 522 -3.82 -44.93 -1.80
N PHE A 523 -3.99 -43.69 -2.25
CA PHE A 523 -4.30 -42.54 -1.40
C PHE A 523 -5.54 -42.78 -0.51
N ILE A 524 -5.41 -42.48 0.79
CA ILE A 524 -6.49 -42.61 1.78
C ILE A 524 -7.29 -41.30 1.84
N ASN A 525 -8.58 -41.34 1.47
CA ASN A 525 -9.42 -40.13 1.36
C ASN A 525 -9.63 -39.36 2.68
N THR A 526 -9.48 -40.00 3.84
CA THR A 526 -9.59 -39.30 5.14
C THR A 526 -8.49 -38.26 5.34
N THR A 527 -7.38 -38.33 4.58
CA THR A 527 -6.31 -37.32 4.55
C THR A 527 -6.84 -35.91 4.32
N TYR A 528 -7.84 -35.72 3.45
CA TYR A 528 -8.40 -34.39 3.21
C TYR A 528 -8.97 -33.73 4.47
N ASN A 529 -9.60 -34.52 5.35
CA ASN A 529 -10.13 -34.00 6.61
C ASN A 529 -8.99 -33.68 7.59
N ARG A 530 -7.93 -34.50 7.60
CA ARG A 530 -6.74 -34.29 8.41
C ARG A 530 -6.03 -32.98 8.06
N ILE A 531 -5.88 -32.69 6.76
CA ILE A 531 -5.28 -31.44 6.28
C ILE A 531 -6.14 -30.24 6.70
N LYS A 532 -7.47 -30.32 6.60
CA LYS A 532 -8.37 -29.24 7.06
C LYS A 532 -8.21 -28.98 8.56
N GLU A 533 -8.16 -30.05 9.37
CA GLU A 533 -7.98 -29.93 10.82
C GLU A 533 -6.63 -29.28 11.17
N LEU A 534 -5.54 -29.75 10.55
CA LEU A 534 -4.22 -29.12 10.69
C LEU A 534 -4.21 -27.68 10.19
N GLY A 535 -4.96 -27.36 9.13
CA GLY A 535 -5.11 -26.00 8.61
C GLY A 535 -5.74 -25.02 9.61
N VAL A 536 -6.57 -25.50 10.54
CA VAL A 536 -7.06 -24.70 11.67
C VAL A 536 -5.92 -24.44 12.65
N LEU A 537 -5.20 -25.48 13.05
CA LEU A 537 -4.10 -25.40 14.02
C LEU A 537 -2.92 -24.56 13.51
N LYS A 538 -2.65 -24.60 12.21
CA LYS A 538 -1.63 -23.81 11.51
C LYS A 538 -1.91 -22.29 11.57
N LYS A 539 -3.16 -21.85 11.71
CA LYS A 539 -3.43 -20.41 11.87
C LYS A 539 -2.91 -19.86 13.19
N GLU A 540 -2.80 -20.72 14.20
CA GLU A 540 -2.35 -20.38 15.54
C GLU A 540 -0.88 -20.78 15.78
N ASN A 541 -0.29 -21.58 14.89
CA ASN A 541 1.05 -22.16 15.03
C ASN A 541 1.79 -22.10 13.68
N ASN A 542 3.03 -21.61 13.66
CA ASN A 542 3.75 -21.27 12.43
C ASN A 542 4.47 -22.48 11.77
N PHE A 543 3.72 -23.52 11.35
CA PHE A 543 4.25 -24.70 10.66
C PHE A 543 3.68 -24.87 9.23
N LYS A 544 4.35 -25.66 8.39
CA LYS A 544 3.87 -26.08 7.06
C LYS A 544 3.20 -27.45 7.11
N ILE A 545 2.27 -27.72 6.19
CA ILE A 545 1.64 -29.04 6.02
C ILE A 545 2.19 -29.70 4.77
N SER A 546 2.87 -30.83 4.91
CA SER A 546 3.28 -31.68 3.79
C SER A 546 2.40 -32.92 3.71
N VAL A 547 2.24 -33.48 2.51
CA VAL A 547 1.48 -34.72 2.29
C VAL A 547 2.33 -35.67 1.47
N ASP A 548 2.52 -36.89 1.99
CA ASP A 548 3.25 -37.97 1.32
C ASP A 548 2.43 -39.25 1.24
N GLY A 549 2.50 -39.93 0.09
CA GLY A 549 1.83 -41.20 -0.18
C GLY A 549 0.72 -41.12 -1.22
N GLY A 550 1.01 -41.53 -2.45
CA GLY A 550 0.00 -41.64 -3.51
C GLY A 550 -0.49 -40.30 -4.08
N VAL A 551 0.28 -39.22 -3.93
CA VAL A 551 -0.02 -37.89 -4.49
C VAL A 551 0.21 -37.87 -6.01
N ASN A 552 -0.81 -37.46 -6.76
CA ASN A 552 -0.84 -37.37 -8.22
C ASN A 552 -1.79 -36.26 -8.70
N ASP A 553 -1.91 -36.07 -10.01
CA ASP A 553 -2.74 -35.03 -10.63
C ASP A 553 -4.25 -35.15 -10.37
N THR A 554 -4.75 -36.31 -9.94
CA THR A 554 -6.17 -36.49 -9.62
C THR A 554 -6.53 -36.05 -8.20
N ASN A 555 -5.56 -35.99 -7.28
CA ASN A 555 -5.80 -35.64 -5.87
C ASN A 555 -5.08 -34.36 -5.42
N SER A 556 -4.03 -33.94 -6.11
CA SER A 556 -3.22 -32.77 -5.75
C SER A 556 -4.05 -31.49 -5.63
N HIS A 557 -5.03 -31.28 -6.51
CA HIS A 557 -5.87 -30.10 -6.47
C HIS A 557 -6.64 -29.97 -5.14
N ASP A 558 -7.24 -31.06 -4.67
CA ASP A 558 -7.98 -31.06 -3.41
C ASP A 558 -7.04 -30.97 -2.20
N LEU A 559 -5.85 -31.60 -2.27
CA LEU A 559 -4.81 -31.44 -1.24
C LEU A 559 -4.40 -29.98 -1.05
N ILE A 560 -4.13 -29.29 -2.17
CA ILE A 560 -3.78 -27.86 -2.19
C ILE A 560 -4.94 -27.03 -1.64
N LYS A 561 -6.14 -27.24 -2.19
CA LYS A 561 -7.37 -26.53 -1.81
C LYS A 561 -7.67 -26.65 -0.31
N PHE A 562 -7.37 -27.78 0.30
CA PHE A 562 -7.62 -28.02 1.72
C PHE A 562 -6.51 -27.55 2.65
N GLY A 563 -5.37 -27.09 2.12
CA GLY A 563 -4.35 -26.36 2.87
C GLY A 563 -3.01 -27.06 3.01
N SER A 564 -2.71 -28.08 2.19
CA SER A 564 -1.34 -28.57 2.02
C SER A 564 -0.46 -27.43 1.50
N ASP A 565 0.81 -27.38 1.91
CA ASP A 565 1.84 -26.46 1.41
C ASP A 565 2.87 -27.17 0.54
N ILE A 566 3.15 -28.44 0.84
CA ILE A 566 4.15 -29.27 0.15
C ILE A 566 3.50 -30.58 -0.28
N LEU A 567 3.66 -30.93 -1.55
CA LEU A 567 3.23 -32.20 -2.13
C LEU A 567 4.45 -33.09 -2.36
N VAL A 568 4.54 -34.21 -1.64
CA VAL A 568 5.56 -35.23 -1.88
C VAL A 568 5.02 -36.24 -2.89
N SER A 569 5.70 -36.39 -4.02
CA SER A 569 5.28 -37.32 -5.08
C SER A 569 6.47 -38.10 -5.63
N GLY A 570 6.40 -39.43 -5.54
CA GLY A 570 7.41 -40.35 -6.09
C GLY A 570 7.00 -40.87 -7.47
N SER A 571 6.50 -42.11 -7.52
CA SER A 571 6.15 -42.83 -8.76
C SER A 571 5.39 -42.05 -9.83
N PHE A 572 4.49 -41.12 -9.48
CA PHE A 572 3.78 -40.30 -10.47
C PHE A 572 4.73 -39.37 -11.25
N LEU A 573 5.68 -38.73 -10.56
CA LEU A 573 6.66 -37.85 -11.18
C LEU A 573 7.80 -38.65 -11.81
N ILE A 574 8.37 -39.63 -11.09
CA ILE A 574 9.55 -40.37 -11.57
C ILE A 574 9.26 -41.17 -12.85
N LYS A 575 8.04 -41.69 -13.02
CA LYS A 575 7.62 -42.39 -14.25
C LYS A 575 7.32 -41.44 -15.42
N ASN A 576 7.29 -40.13 -15.19
CA ASN A 576 7.04 -39.14 -16.23
C ASN A 576 8.36 -38.78 -16.93
N SER A 577 8.41 -38.95 -18.25
CA SER A 577 9.60 -38.57 -19.03
C SER A 577 9.88 -37.06 -19.01
N ASN A 578 8.91 -36.23 -18.62
CA ASN A 578 9.07 -34.79 -18.42
C ASN A 578 8.56 -34.38 -17.03
N LEU A 579 9.50 -34.29 -16.08
CA LEU A 579 9.20 -33.91 -14.68
C LEU A 579 8.48 -32.55 -14.59
N ASN A 580 8.88 -31.56 -15.40
CA ASN A 580 8.24 -30.23 -15.40
C ASN A 580 6.77 -30.28 -15.83
N LYS A 581 6.42 -31.15 -16.77
CA LYS A 581 5.02 -31.38 -17.15
C LYS A 581 4.24 -32.07 -16.01
N GLY A 582 4.85 -33.05 -15.35
CA GLY A 582 4.27 -33.70 -14.17
C GLY A 582 4.01 -32.72 -13.02
N ILE A 583 5.00 -31.88 -12.69
CA ILE A 583 4.91 -30.85 -11.66
C ILE A 583 3.80 -29.85 -11.97
N LYS A 584 3.72 -29.35 -13.22
CA LYS A 584 2.63 -28.48 -13.66
C LYS A 584 1.25 -29.12 -13.47
N SER A 585 1.13 -30.41 -13.79
CA SER A 585 -0.10 -31.17 -13.59
C SER A 585 -0.49 -31.28 -12.12
N LEU A 586 0.49 -31.45 -11.21
CA LEU A 586 0.22 -31.44 -9.76
C LEU A 586 -0.26 -30.08 -9.27
N LEU A 587 0.33 -29.01 -9.78
CA LEU A 587 0.05 -27.64 -9.35
C LEU A 587 -1.13 -26.99 -10.07
N ASN A 588 -1.65 -27.63 -11.13
CA ASN A 588 -2.70 -27.11 -12.01
C ASN A 588 -2.36 -25.72 -12.58
N THR A 589 -1.08 -25.54 -12.99
CA THR A 589 -0.52 -24.27 -13.52
C THR A 589 0.06 -24.38 -14.93
#